data_AF-A0A9W8Y725-F1
#
_entry.id   AF-A0A9W8Y725-F1
#
_cell.length_a   1.000
_cell.length_b   1.000
_cell.length_c   1.000
_cell.angle_alpha   90.00
_cell.angle_beta   90.00
_cell.angle_gamma   90.00
#
_symmetry.space_group_name_H-M   'P 1'
#
loop_
_entity.id
_entity.type
_entity.pdbx_description
1 polymer ?
#
loop_
_entity_poly.entity_id
_entity_poly.type
_entity_poly.pdbx_seq_one_letter_code
_entity_poly.pdbx_strand_id
1 'polypeptide(L)'
;MDTCEDKTYREQQLQAVKDYEEKLKDEPLSQHCLIHRVSTKEGTEYCYEGCSRLHRLACGHVIYTEMASMCGKNCSAPVSNYAPFMCAVCEHWKTVQSKQVPRRSSHFTELILPDFPALDQSQVPFFVRARACTAVYLLPKSHVLVLQSMKDIAVARLDDKIHLDHILDEITEITKGCSASFIDSITQGIASCIENQHLWIATTYEELAVANVYVAGVWDDAAQPGMLTQLAKRLKVDVVKVHGLIDAVTKTLADLKARAAIASFMPMFAKMFPAKDLKHKQFASLVLSLWYRVQKCGLLSCQLILQHWLRIVAACIHAAILANDLVMPIHKICAAVGVSQYGHIGDNFDLDVLLLVEDGEFAPIWGRTIESRRNRKLKARKAQAKQMQVGSSVSFKVDTSIVTAEMEEETTQLLKGFGVDSSFDDVEDGSLKRRRVA
;
A
#
# COMPACT_ATOMS: atom_id res chain seq x y z
N MET A 1 26.67 9.36 14.57
CA MET A 1 28.10 9.09 14.81
C MET A 1 28.24 7.59 14.65
N ASP A 2 28.58 7.14 13.45
CA ASP A 2 28.86 5.72 13.21
C ASP A 2 30.22 5.41 13.82
N THR A 3 30.28 4.40 14.69
CA THR A 3 31.52 4.00 15.35
C THR A 3 32.50 3.43 14.32
N CYS A 4 33.80 3.48 14.62
CA CYS A 4 34.84 2.91 13.75
C CYS A 4 34.55 1.44 13.37
N GLU A 5 33.94 0.68 14.29
CA GLU A 5 33.55 -0.72 14.08
C GLU A 5 32.40 -0.89 13.06
N ASP A 6 31.45 0.04 12.98
CA ASP A 6 30.36 -0.03 12.01
C ASP A 6 30.81 0.28 10.58
N LYS A 7 31.85 1.11 10.41
CA LYS A 7 32.47 1.36 9.09
C LYS A 7 33.16 0.12 8.54
N THR A 8 34.00 -0.52 9.36
CA THR A 8 34.74 -1.73 8.96
C THR A 8 33.80 -2.88 8.60
N TYR A 9 32.70 -3.03 9.34
CA TYR A 9 31.70 -4.05 9.04
C TYR A 9 30.93 -3.78 7.74
N ARG A 10 30.55 -2.51 7.49
CA ARG A 10 29.88 -2.13 6.24
C ARG A 10 30.77 -2.39 5.02
N GLU A 11 32.06 -2.08 5.13
CA GLU A 11 33.05 -2.40 4.09
C GLU A 11 33.18 -3.90 3.86
N GLN A 12 33.24 -4.70 4.93
CA GLN A 12 33.25 -6.17 4.83
C GLN A 12 31.99 -6.73 4.18
N GLN A 13 30.81 -6.18 4.49
CA GLN A 13 29.57 -6.58 3.85
C GLN A 13 29.53 -6.20 2.37
N LEU A 14 29.95 -4.99 2.02
CA LEU A 14 30.06 -4.55 0.63
C LEU A 14 31.02 -5.45 -0.14
N GLN A 15 32.15 -5.84 0.47
CA GLN A 15 33.08 -6.78 -0.13
C GLN A 15 32.46 -8.17 -0.29
N ALA A 16 31.77 -8.69 0.72
CA ALA A 16 31.10 -9.99 0.64
C ALA A 16 30.00 -10.02 -0.44
N VAL A 17 29.27 -8.91 -0.61
CA VAL A 17 28.29 -8.76 -1.72
C VAL A 17 29.02 -8.78 -3.06
N LYS A 18 30.10 -8.01 -3.22
CA LYS A 18 30.90 -8.01 -4.46
C LYS A 18 31.48 -9.40 -4.76
N ASP A 19 32.04 -10.08 -3.77
CA ASP A 19 32.60 -11.42 -3.92
C ASP A 19 31.51 -12.44 -4.31
N TYR A 20 30.30 -12.26 -3.80
CA TYR A 20 29.16 -13.09 -4.17
C TYR A 20 28.65 -12.79 -5.58
N GLU A 21 28.52 -11.51 -5.95
CA GLU A 21 28.17 -11.09 -7.31
C GLU A 21 29.18 -11.62 -8.34
N GLU A 22 30.48 -11.56 -8.03
CA GLU A 22 31.53 -12.06 -8.93
C GLU A 22 31.39 -13.57 -9.16
N LYS A 23 31.04 -14.34 -8.11
CA LYS A 23 30.77 -15.78 -8.24
C LYS A 23 29.54 -16.09 -9.09
N LEU A 24 28.59 -15.16 -9.18
CA LEU A 24 27.32 -15.37 -9.89
C LEU A 24 27.38 -14.99 -11.38
N LYS A 25 28.37 -14.19 -11.82
CA LYS A 25 28.45 -13.70 -13.21
C LYS A 25 28.42 -14.80 -14.27
N ASP A 26 29.00 -15.95 -13.97
CA ASP A 26 29.09 -17.09 -14.89
C ASP A 26 28.11 -18.23 -14.53
N GLU A 27 27.27 -18.03 -13.52
CA GLU A 27 26.34 -19.05 -13.04
C GLU A 27 25.02 -18.96 -13.82
N PRO A 28 24.64 -19.99 -14.60
CA PRO A 28 23.35 -19.98 -15.26
C PRO A 28 22.22 -20.10 -14.23
N LEU A 29 21.05 -19.55 -14.57
CA LEU A 29 19.81 -19.88 -13.87
C LEU A 29 19.66 -21.41 -13.82
N SER A 30 19.32 -21.94 -12.66
CA SER A 30 19.16 -23.37 -12.49
C SER A 30 18.10 -23.91 -13.45
N GLN A 31 18.27 -25.17 -13.89
CA GLN A 31 17.28 -25.87 -14.70
C GLN A 31 15.92 -26.03 -13.99
N HIS A 32 15.84 -25.71 -12.69
CA HIS A 32 14.63 -25.74 -11.88
C HIS A 32 13.85 -24.42 -11.89
N CYS A 33 14.34 -23.38 -12.58
CA CYS A 33 13.55 -22.19 -12.83
C CYS A 33 12.33 -22.55 -13.70
N LEU A 34 11.12 -22.32 -13.18
CA LEU A 34 9.90 -22.55 -13.94
C LEU A 34 9.56 -21.27 -14.70
N ILE A 35 9.75 -21.31 -16.02
CA ILE A 35 9.16 -20.32 -16.92
C ILE A 35 7.73 -20.76 -17.18
N HIS A 36 6.79 -20.19 -16.45
CA HIS A 36 5.38 -20.39 -16.74
C HIS A 36 4.95 -19.41 -17.83
N ARG A 37 4.52 -19.96 -18.96
CA ARG A 37 3.70 -19.19 -19.89
C ARG A 37 2.31 -19.05 -19.26
N VAL A 38 2.01 -17.86 -18.80
CA VAL A 38 0.69 -17.57 -18.26
C VAL A 38 -0.27 -17.44 -19.44
N SER A 39 -1.47 -17.98 -19.32
CA SER A 39 -2.49 -17.78 -20.37
C SER A 39 -2.65 -16.28 -20.63
N THR A 40 -2.93 -15.86 -21.87
CA THR A 40 -3.06 -14.42 -22.19
C THR A 40 -4.09 -13.69 -21.34
N LYS A 41 -5.06 -14.41 -20.73
CA LYS A 41 -6.02 -13.84 -19.78
C LYS A 41 -5.45 -13.65 -18.38
N GLU A 42 -4.79 -14.66 -17.81
CA GLU A 42 -4.14 -14.55 -16.49
C GLU A 42 -2.83 -13.73 -16.52
N GLY A 43 -2.17 -13.66 -17.69
CA GLY A 43 -0.91 -12.96 -17.90
C GLY A 43 -1.07 -11.49 -18.25
N THR A 44 -2.31 -11.01 -18.37
CA THR A 44 -2.65 -9.60 -18.56
C THR A 44 -3.37 -9.01 -17.34
N GLU A 45 -4.08 -9.84 -16.55
CA GLU A 45 -4.84 -9.38 -15.38
C GLU A 45 -4.43 -10.12 -14.10
N TYR A 46 -3.67 -9.43 -13.22
CA TYR A 46 -3.44 -9.90 -11.85
C TYR A 46 -4.75 -10.05 -11.10
N CYS A 47 -4.83 -11.01 -10.19
CA CYS A 47 -6.01 -11.17 -9.35
C CYS A 47 -7.30 -11.37 -10.17
N TYR A 48 -7.20 -11.95 -11.38
CA TYR A 48 -8.32 -12.19 -12.29
C TYR A 48 -9.51 -12.80 -11.56
N GLU A 49 -10.67 -12.16 -11.62
CA GLU A 49 -11.92 -12.56 -10.94
C GLU A 49 -11.77 -12.87 -9.43
N GLY A 50 -10.73 -12.35 -8.78
CA GLY A 50 -10.42 -12.65 -7.39
C GLY A 50 -9.85 -14.04 -7.15
N CYS A 51 -9.59 -14.86 -8.18
CA CYS A 51 -9.00 -16.20 -8.10
C CYS A 51 -7.99 -16.44 -9.23
N SER A 52 -6.70 -16.45 -8.92
CA SER A 52 -5.64 -16.57 -9.94
C SER A 52 -4.40 -17.25 -9.36
N ARG A 53 -3.45 -17.63 -10.22
CA ARG A 53 -2.09 -17.99 -9.77
C ARG A 53 -1.21 -16.77 -9.56
N LEU A 54 -1.53 -15.65 -10.22
CA LEU A 54 -0.81 -14.40 -10.09
C LEU A 54 -1.61 -13.41 -9.26
N HIS A 55 -1.00 -12.94 -8.18
CA HIS A 55 -1.60 -11.93 -7.33
C HIS A 55 -0.71 -10.70 -7.24
N ARG A 56 -1.33 -9.53 -7.39
CA ARG A 56 -0.72 -8.25 -7.05
C ARG A 56 -1.12 -7.85 -5.65
N LEU A 57 -0.15 -7.77 -4.75
CA LEU A 57 -0.35 -7.36 -3.36
C LEU A 57 -0.58 -5.84 -3.27
N ALA A 58 -1.11 -5.38 -2.15
CA ALA A 58 -1.34 -3.96 -1.85
C ALA A 58 -0.02 -3.21 -1.64
N CYS A 59 1.04 -3.92 -1.26
CA CYS A 59 2.42 -3.42 -1.34
C CYS A 59 2.96 -3.43 -2.78
N GLY A 60 2.12 -3.73 -3.76
CA GLY A 60 2.39 -3.80 -5.19
C GLY A 60 3.16 -5.03 -5.65
N HIS A 61 3.84 -5.78 -4.78
CA HIS A 61 4.61 -6.95 -5.21
C HIS A 61 3.72 -8.00 -5.88
N VAL A 62 4.23 -8.64 -6.94
CA VAL A 62 3.57 -9.77 -7.58
C VAL A 62 4.12 -11.05 -7.01
N ILE A 63 3.19 -11.95 -6.72
CA ILE A 63 3.48 -13.27 -6.22
C ILE A 63 2.82 -14.31 -7.12
N TYR A 64 3.39 -15.49 -7.11
CA TYR A 64 2.83 -16.68 -7.72
C TYR A 64 2.45 -17.69 -6.66
N THR A 65 1.31 -18.33 -6.88
CA THR A 65 0.87 -19.51 -6.15
C THR A 65 0.83 -20.68 -7.13
N GLU A 66 1.33 -21.84 -6.68
CA GLU A 66 1.40 -23.06 -7.49
C GLU A 66 0.03 -23.47 -8.06
N MET A 67 -1.02 -23.28 -7.26
CA MET A 67 -2.42 -23.45 -7.63
C MET A 67 -3.13 -22.11 -7.68
N ALA A 68 -4.17 -22.00 -8.52
CA ALA A 68 -5.03 -20.82 -8.52
C ALA A 68 -5.66 -20.68 -7.14
N SER A 69 -5.58 -19.48 -6.57
CA SER A 69 -6.01 -19.23 -5.21
C SER A 69 -6.78 -17.92 -5.12
N MET A 70 -7.62 -17.80 -4.10
CA MET A 70 -8.42 -16.59 -3.91
C MET A 70 -7.54 -15.43 -3.44
N CYS A 71 -7.87 -14.20 -3.83
CA CYS A 71 -7.12 -13.01 -3.43
C CYS A 71 -7.17 -12.80 -1.92
N GLY A 72 -6.00 -12.58 -1.31
CA GLY A 72 -5.89 -12.31 0.11
C GLY A 72 -6.36 -10.92 0.49
N LYS A 73 -6.58 -10.69 1.78
CA LYS A 73 -6.90 -9.36 2.35
C LYS A 73 -5.88 -8.26 1.98
N ASN A 74 -4.65 -8.64 1.66
CA ASN A 74 -3.59 -7.73 1.24
C ASN A 74 -3.36 -7.74 -0.28
N CYS A 75 -4.28 -8.25 -1.08
CA CYS A 75 -4.26 -8.08 -2.54
C CYS A 75 -4.80 -6.70 -2.94
N SER A 76 -4.46 -6.27 -4.15
CA SER A 76 -5.02 -5.07 -4.83
C SER A 76 -6.53 -5.18 -5.07
N ALA A 77 -7.04 -6.40 -5.30
CA ALA A 77 -8.45 -6.74 -5.33
C ALA A 77 -8.76 -7.72 -4.18
N PRO A 78 -8.87 -7.25 -2.92
CA PRO A 78 -8.93 -8.13 -1.76
C PRO A 78 -10.30 -8.80 -1.63
N VAL A 79 -10.30 -10.08 -1.24
CA VAL A 79 -11.51 -10.77 -0.78
C VAL A 79 -11.46 -10.84 0.75
N SER A 80 -12.46 -10.23 1.39
CA SER A 80 -12.48 -9.87 2.82
C SER A 80 -12.34 -11.05 3.79
N ASN A 81 -12.50 -12.29 3.36
CA ASN A 81 -12.43 -13.48 4.21
C ASN A 81 -11.19 -14.35 4.01
N TYR A 82 -10.28 -13.98 3.09
CA TYR A 82 -9.11 -14.81 2.79
C TYR A 82 -7.84 -14.30 3.48
N ALA A 83 -7.04 -15.25 3.97
CA ALA A 83 -5.76 -14.97 4.59
C ALA A 83 -4.85 -14.14 3.65
N PRO A 84 -4.06 -13.19 4.19
CA PRO A 84 -3.10 -12.45 3.39
C PRO A 84 -2.03 -13.37 2.81
N PHE A 85 -1.37 -12.94 1.75
CA PHE A 85 -0.16 -13.59 1.27
C PHE A 85 1.09 -13.00 1.91
N MET A 86 2.13 -13.82 2.06
CA MET A 86 3.40 -13.39 2.61
C MET A 86 4.29 -12.78 1.52
N CYS A 87 4.50 -11.47 1.55
CA CYS A 87 5.55 -10.88 0.71
C CYS A 87 6.90 -11.02 1.43
N ALA A 88 7.75 -11.95 0.97
CA ALA A 88 9.05 -12.19 1.59
C ALA A 88 9.90 -10.92 1.71
N VAL A 89 9.90 -10.08 0.66
CA VAL A 89 10.60 -8.78 0.64
C VAL A 89 10.09 -7.85 1.74
N CYS A 90 8.76 -7.72 1.88
CA CYS A 90 8.20 -6.84 2.91
C CYS A 90 8.44 -7.40 4.32
N GLU A 91 8.46 -8.72 4.51
CA GLU A 91 8.77 -9.32 5.80
C GLU A 91 10.25 -9.15 6.15
N HIS A 92 11.16 -9.37 5.21
CA HIS A 92 12.59 -9.09 5.38
C HIS A 92 12.83 -7.59 5.64
N TRP A 93 12.10 -6.70 4.98
CA TRP A 93 12.17 -5.28 5.31
C TRP A 93 11.78 -5.00 6.76
N LYS A 94 10.71 -5.64 7.25
CA LYS A 94 10.29 -5.50 8.65
C LYS A 94 11.36 -6.01 9.61
N THR A 95 12.05 -7.11 9.31
CA THR A 95 13.12 -7.64 10.18
C THR A 95 14.33 -6.71 10.24
N VAL A 96 14.65 -6.03 9.14
CA VAL A 96 15.64 -4.93 9.12
C VAL A 96 15.16 -3.76 9.98
N GLN A 97 13.92 -3.29 9.79
CA GLN A 97 13.36 -2.17 10.56
C GLN A 97 13.28 -2.47 12.07
N SER A 98 12.98 -3.72 12.44
CA SER A 98 12.94 -4.17 13.84
C SER A 98 14.32 -4.45 14.42
N LYS A 99 15.40 -4.19 13.67
CA LYS A 99 16.80 -4.44 14.05
C LYS A 99 17.09 -5.91 14.40
N GLN A 100 16.28 -6.85 13.91
CA GLN A 100 16.58 -8.28 14.01
C GLN A 100 17.71 -8.65 13.06
N VAL A 101 17.82 -7.91 11.94
CA VAL A 101 18.98 -7.92 11.04
C VAL A 101 19.54 -6.49 11.01
N PRO A 102 20.32 -6.08 12.03
CA PRO A 102 20.56 -4.67 12.37
C PRO A 102 21.41 -3.89 11.35
N ARG A 103 21.93 -4.53 10.30
CA ARG A 103 22.96 -3.96 9.42
C ARG A 103 22.73 -4.21 7.92
N ARG A 104 21.50 -4.54 7.51
CA ARG A 104 21.12 -4.59 6.09
C ARG A 104 20.41 -3.29 5.69
N SER A 105 20.53 -2.89 4.43
CA SER A 105 19.87 -1.68 3.93
C SER A 105 18.39 -1.95 3.62
N SER A 106 17.66 -0.88 3.30
CA SER A 106 16.28 -0.95 2.79
C SER A 106 16.19 -1.31 1.32
N HIS A 107 17.33 -1.45 0.64
CA HIS A 107 17.33 -1.71 -0.78
C HIS A 107 16.71 -3.07 -1.05
N PHE A 108 15.73 -3.08 -1.95
CA PHE A 108 14.98 -4.26 -2.33
C PHE A 108 15.89 -5.46 -2.66
N THR A 109 17.04 -5.21 -3.27
CA THR A 109 18.05 -6.19 -3.67
C THR A 109 18.77 -6.86 -2.49
N GLU A 110 18.97 -6.15 -1.38
CA GLU A 110 19.55 -6.76 -0.17
C GLU A 110 18.53 -7.63 0.55
N LEU A 111 17.26 -7.23 0.54
CA LEU A 111 16.15 -7.92 1.22
C LEU A 111 15.80 -9.29 0.65
N ILE A 112 16.48 -9.74 -0.40
CA ILE A 112 16.26 -11.03 -1.06
C ILE A 112 17.53 -11.89 -1.08
N LEU A 113 18.56 -11.51 -0.32
CA LEU A 113 19.78 -12.29 -0.20
C LEU A 113 19.54 -13.60 0.57
N PRO A 114 20.26 -14.69 0.24
CA PRO A 114 20.08 -16.03 0.82
C PRO A 114 20.33 -16.11 2.33
N ASP A 115 21.00 -15.13 2.91
CA ASP A 115 21.34 -15.07 4.33
C ASP A 115 20.23 -14.46 5.20
N PHE A 116 19.13 -13.99 4.60
CA PHE A 116 17.96 -13.60 5.37
C PHE A 116 17.37 -14.81 6.11
N PRO A 117 17.04 -14.68 7.40
CA PRO A 117 16.45 -15.77 8.16
C PRO A 117 15.15 -16.22 7.51
N ALA A 118 14.96 -17.54 7.43
CA ALA A 118 13.72 -18.11 6.93
C ALA A 118 12.52 -17.54 7.71
N LEU A 119 11.47 -17.18 6.99
CA LEU A 119 10.27 -16.60 7.58
C LEU A 119 9.48 -17.67 8.34
N ASP A 120 9.75 -17.81 9.63
CA ASP A 120 9.05 -18.76 10.49
C ASP A 120 7.69 -18.21 10.96
N GLN A 121 6.61 -18.86 10.52
CA GLN A 121 5.24 -18.58 10.98
C GLN A 121 4.72 -19.60 12.00
N SER A 122 5.58 -20.46 12.55
CA SER A 122 5.21 -21.47 13.54
C SER A 122 4.43 -20.88 14.72
N GLN A 123 4.82 -19.68 15.15
CA GLN A 123 4.23 -18.96 16.29
C GLN A 123 2.95 -18.18 15.94
N VAL A 124 2.62 -18.02 14.65
CA VAL A 124 1.41 -17.31 14.22
C VAL A 124 0.23 -18.29 14.24
N PRO A 125 -0.93 -17.96 14.85
CA PRO A 125 -2.09 -18.85 14.84
C PRO A 125 -2.53 -19.21 13.42
N PHE A 126 -2.91 -20.47 13.19
CA PHE A 126 -3.17 -21.00 11.83
C PHE A 126 -4.13 -20.13 11.00
N PHE A 127 -5.19 -19.62 11.62
CA PHE A 127 -6.22 -18.80 10.95
C PHE A 127 -5.75 -17.38 10.57
N VAL A 128 -4.58 -16.94 11.03
CA VAL A 128 -3.93 -15.66 10.68
C VAL A 128 -2.58 -15.84 9.98
N ARG A 129 -2.15 -17.09 9.74
CA ARG A 129 -0.94 -17.37 8.95
C ARG A 129 -1.10 -16.81 7.55
N ALA A 130 -0.04 -16.17 7.08
CA ALA A 130 -0.01 -15.73 5.70
C ALA A 130 0.24 -16.93 4.81
N ARG A 131 -0.39 -16.94 3.63
CA ARG A 131 -0.22 -18.03 2.67
C ARG A 131 1.17 -17.97 2.05
N ALA A 132 1.77 -19.14 1.86
CA ALA A 132 3.02 -19.29 1.13
C ALA A 132 2.82 -18.86 -0.32
N CYS A 133 3.79 -18.11 -0.85
CA CYS A 133 3.81 -17.67 -2.23
C CYS A 133 5.24 -17.30 -2.61
N THR A 134 5.53 -17.39 -3.92
CA THR A 134 6.86 -17.10 -4.46
C THR A 134 6.85 -15.74 -5.11
N ALA A 135 7.84 -14.90 -4.84
CA ALA A 135 8.03 -13.68 -5.62
C ALA A 135 8.34 -14.06 -7.08
N VAL A 136 7.78 -13.33 -8.02
CA VAL A 136 7.98 -13.63 -9.44
C VAL A 136 8.53 -12.46 -10.22
N TYR A 137 9.23 -12.81 -11.30
CA TYR A 137 9.75 -11.88 -12.28
C TYR A 137 8.84 -11.96 -13.50
N LEU A 138 8.29 -10.83 -13.91
CA LEU A 138 7.58 -10.78 -15.18
C LEU A 138 8.60 -10.57 -16.28
N LEU A 139 8.61 -11.53 -17.20
CA LEU A 139 9.36 -11.46 -18.43
C LEU A 139 8.47 -10.84 -19.52
N PRO A 140 9.08 -10.26 -20.58
CA PRO A 140 8.33 -9.79 -21.74
C PRO A 140 7.37 -10.84 -22.30
N LYS A 141 6.26 -10.38 -22.91
CA LYS A 141 5.26 -11.23 -23.59
C LYS A 141 4.49 -12.18 -22.65
N SER A 142 4.16 -11.75 -21.43
CA SER A 142 3.34 -12.50 -20.47
C SER A 142 3.96 -13.82 -19.98
N HIS A 143 5.29 -13.87 -19.92
CA HIS A 143 5.99 -14.98 -19.26
C HIS A 143 6.25 -14.62 -17.81
N VAL A 144 6.10 -15.59 -16.92
CA VAL A 144 6.46 -15.44 -15.51
C VAL A 144 7.64 -16.36 -15.24
N LEU A 145 8.72 -15.79 -14.76
CA LEU A 145 9.84 -16.54 -14.23
C LEU A 145 9.62 -16.71 -12.72
N VAL A 146 9.34 -17.96 -12.34
CA VAL A 146 9.25 -18.39 -10.94
C VAL A 146 10.61 -18.91 -10.52
N LEU A 147 11.29 -18.14 -9.68
CA LEU A 147 12.60 -18.49 -9.16
C LEU A 147 12.41 -19.35 -7.91
N GLN A 148 12.89 -20.59 -7.95
CA GLN A 148 12.67 -21.58 -6.90
C GLN A 148 13.77 -21.62 -5.84
N SER A 149 14.94 -21.04 -6.14
CA SER A 149 16.07 -20.99 -5.21
C SER A 149 16.57 -19.57 -5.01
N MET A 150 17.16 -19.32 -3.83
CA MET A 150 17.79 -18.03 -3.54
C MET A 150 18.98 -17.72 -4.46
N LYS A 151 19.66 -18.76 -4.97
CA LYS A 151 20.71 -18.62 -5.99
C LYS A 151 20.12 -18.05 -7.28
N ASP A 152 19.02 -18.61 -7.76
CA ASP A 152 18.38 -18.16 -9.00
C ASP A 152 17.84 -16.73 -8.88
N ILE A 153 17.30 -16.38 -7.70
CA ILE A 153 16.92 -15.01 -7.35
C ILE A 153 18.14 -14.08 -7.45
N ALA A 154 19.29 -14.50 -6.94
CA ALA A 154 20.51 -13.70 -6.99
C ALA A 154 21.07 -13.54 -8.41
N VAL A 155 21.07 -14.59 -9.23
CA VAL A 155 21.49 -14.54 -10.65
C VAL A 155 20.60 -13.59 -11.45
N ALA A 156 19.27 -13.76 -11.39
CA ALA A 156 18.34 -12.88 -12.11
C ALA A 156 18.49 -11.40 -11.71
N ARG A 157 18.92 -11.13 -10.46
CA ARG A 157 19.15 -9.77 -9.97
C ARG A 157 20.48 -9.19 -10.40
N LEU A 158 21.51 -10.02 -10.49
CA LEU A 158 22.78 -9.59 -11.08
C LEU A 158 22.57 -9.19 -12.54
N ASP A 159 21.78 -9.97 -13.29
CA ASP A 159 21.38 -9.61 -14.66
C ASP A 159 20.59 -8.30 -14.71
N ASP A 160 19.58 -8.12 -13.84
CA ASP A 160 18.84 -6.86 -13.71
C ASP A 160 19.77 -5.67 -13.43
N LYS A 161 20.74 -5.84 -12.53
CA LYS A 161 21.71 -4.81 -12.14
C LYS A 161 22.63 -4.44 -13.29
N ILE A 162 23.22 -5.44 -13.97
CA ILE A 162 24.09 -5.21 -15.13
C ILE A 162 23.32 -4.47 -16.24
N HIS A 163 22.08 -4.88 -16.47
CA HIS A 163 21.23 -4.24 -17.45
C HIS A 163 20.86 -2.80 -17.05
N LEU A 164 20.57 -2.55 -15.77
CA LEU A 164 20.35 -1.21 -15.25
C LEU A 164 21.60 -0.32 -15.41
N ASP A 165 22.78 -0.84 -15.08
CA ASP A 165 24.04 -0.11 -15.20
C ASP A 165 24.26 0.31 -16.66
N HIS A 166 23.99 -0.59 -17.62
CA HIS A 166 24.03 -0.26 -19.05
C HIS A 166 23.03 0.85 -19.43
N ILE A 167 21.80 0.80 -18.91
CA ILE A 167 20.80 1.85 -19.14
C ILE A 167 21.28 3.19 -18.56
N LEU A 168 21.84 3.19 -17.36
CA LEU A 168 22.36 4.41 -16.72
C LEU A 168 23.57 4.99 -17.48
N ASP A 169 24.44 4.14 -18.02
CA ASP A 169 25.54 4.56 -18.88
C ASP A 169 25.02 5.22 -20.17
N GLU A 170 24.01 4.62 -20.81
CA GLU A 170 23.39 5.16 -22.02
C GLU A 170 22.68 6.49 -21.73
N ILE A 171 21.99 6.63 -20.59
CA ILE A 171 21.39 7.90 -20.16
C ILE A 171 22.45 8.94 -19.85
N THR A 172 23.55 8.57 -19.21
CA THR A 172 24.67 9.48 -18.93
C THR A 172 25.28 9.99 -20.24
N GLU A 173 25.38 9.14 -21.25
CA GLU A 173 25.81 9.53 -22.60
C GLU A 173 24.82 10.51 -23.26
N ILE A 174 23.52 10.22 -23.18
CA ILE A 174 22.46 11.08 -23.74
C ILE A 174 22.43 12.46 -23.05
N THR A 175 22.66 12.49 -21.74
CA THR A 175 22.62 13.70 -20.91
C THR A 175 23.98 14.38 -20.79
N LYS A 176 24.95 13.98 -21.63
CA LYS A 176 26.29 14.57 -21.63
C LYS A 176 26.21 16.06 -21.96
N GLY A 177 26.64 16.89 -21.01
CA GLY A 177 26.56 18.35 -21.10
C GLY A 177 25.41 18.97 -20.30
N CYS A 178 24.53 18.17 -19.70
CA CYS A 178 23.60 18.64 -18.68
C CYS A 178 24.33 18.95 -17.35
N SER A 179 23.65 19.66 -16.44
CA SER A 179 24.18 19.92 -15.11
C SER A 179 24.30 18.64 -14.27
N ALA A 180 25.24 18.62 -13.34
CA ALA A 180 25.40 17.49 -12.41
C ALA A 180 24.11 17.25 -11.60
N SER A 181 23.42 18.32 -11.19
CA SER A 181 22.14 18.22 -10.47
C SER A 181 21.04 17.50 -11.25
N PHE A 182 21.01 17.71 -12.57
CA PHE A 182 20.05 17.06 -13.46
C PHE A 182 20.32 15.55 -13.56
N ILE A 183 21.58 15.18 -13.75
CA ILE A 183 22.03 13.78 -13.81
C ILE A 183 21.74 13.07 -12.48
N ASP A 184 22.00 13.74 -11.36
CA ASP A 184 21.68 13.21 -10.02
C ASP A 184 20.17 13.01 -9.85
N SER A 185 19.34 13.95 -10.30
CA SER A 185 17.88 13.88 -10.25
C SER A 185 17.34 12.68 -11.04
N ILE A 186 17.89 12.44 -12.23
CA ILE A 186 17.56 11.27 -13.07
C ILE A 186 17.97 9.98 -12.37
N THR A 187 19.22 9.89 -11.91
CA THR A 187 19.78 8.69 -11.29
C THR A 187 18.98 8.30 -10.04
N GLN A 188 18.71 9.28 -9.17
CA GLN A 188 17.87 9.08 -7.99
C GLN A 188 16.43 8.71 -8.34
N GLY A 189 15.88 9.31 -9.39
CA GLY A 189 14.55 8.99 -9.90
C GLY A 189 14.45 7.55 -10.37
N ILE A 190 15.41 7.09 -11.18
CA ILE A 190 15.44 5.72 -11.70
C ILE A 190 15.62 4.73 -10.56
N ALA A 191 16.56 4.98 -9.64
CA ALA A 191 16.75 4.16 -8.45
C ALA A 191 15.44 4.06 -7.64
N SER A 192 14.73 5.19 -7.44
CA SER A 192 13.44 5.22 -6.76
C SER A 192 12.37 4.41 -7.49
N CYS A 193 12.31 4.47 -8.82
CA CYS A 193 11.40 3.67 -9.62
C CYS A 193 11.70 2.17 -9.43
N ILE A 194 12.96 1.77 -9.41
CA ILE A 194 13.40 0.37 -9.30
C ILE A 194 13.19 -0.18 -7.89
N GLU A 195 13.44 0.62 -6.85
CA GLU A 195 13.06 0.26 -5.47
C GLU A 195 11.55 0.01 -5.34
N ASN A 196 10.78 0.66 -6.22
CA ASN A 196 9.34 0.49 -6.32
C ASN A 196 8.93 -0.28 -7.59
N GLN A 197 9.78 -1.21 -8.10
CA GLN A 197 9.52 -1.99 -9.32
C GLN A 197 8.17 -2.71 -9.31
N HIS A 198 7.68 -3.00 -8.12
CA HIS A 198 6.36 -3.55 -7.86
C HIS A 198 5.18 -2.66 -8.35
N LEU A 199 5.42 -1.37 -8.59
CA LEU A 199 4.46 -0.47 -9.22
C LEU A 199 4.46 -0.59 -10.75
N TRP A 200 5.55 -1.10 -11.33
CA TRP A 200 5.92 -1.03 -12.76
C TRP A 200 6.04 -2.39 -13.44
N ILE A 201 5.31 -3.39 -12.94
CA ILE A 201 5.59 -4.80 -13.28
C ILE A 201 5.43 -5.09 -14.80
N ALA A 202 4.56 -4.34 -15.49
CA ALA A 202 4.34 -4.49 -16.94
C ALA A 202 5.25 -3.59 -17.78
N THR A 203 6.19 -2.88 -17.16
CA THR A 203 7.01 -1.83 -17.76
C THR A 203 8.47 -2.26 -17.78
N THR A 204 9.14 -2.10 -18.92
CA THR A 204 10.58 -2.40 -19.01
C THR A 204 11.42 -1.32 -18.33
N TYR A 205 12.67 -1.62 -17.99
CA TYR A 205 13.56 -0.63 -17.40
C TYR A 205 13.84 0.53 -18.36
N GLU A 206 13.90 0.28 -19.67
CA GLU A 206 14.06 1.32 -20.69
C GLU A 206 12.84 2.24 -20.75
N GLU A 207 11.63 1.69 -20.68
CA GLU A 207 10.39 2.47 -20.65
C GLU A 207 10.35 3.38 -19.40
N LEU A 208 10.74 2.84 -18.24
CA LEU A 208 10.88 3.61 -16.99
C LEU A 208 11.96 4.68 -17.09
N ALA A 209 13.12 4.35 -17.65
CA ALA A 209 14.23 5.27 -17.85
C ALA A 209 13.83 6.44 -18.73
N VAL A 210 13.21 6.20 -19.89
CA VAL A 210 12.73 7.27 -20.77
C VAL A 210 11.73 8.17 -20.05
N ALA A 211 10.74 7.57 -19.38
CA ALA A 211 9.74 8.34 -18.62
C ALA A 211 10.42 9.18 -17.51
N ASN A 212 11.39 8.61 -16.79
CA ASN A 212 12.08 9.29 -15.71
C ASN A 212 12.93 10.47 -16.20
N VAL A 213 13.74 10.25 -17.25
CA VAL A 213 14.57 11.29 -17.87
C VAL A 213 13.70 12.43 -18.39
N TYR A 214 12.56 12.11 -19.01
CA TYR A 214 11.62 13.13 -19.46
C TYR A 214 11.01 13.92 -18.29
N VAL A 215 10.55 13.24 -17.24
CA VAL A 215 9.98 13.88 -16.03
C VAL A 215 10.99 14.77 -15.33
N ALA A 216 12.24 14.29 -15.17
CA ALA A 216 13.34 15.10 -14.65
C ALA A 216 13.59 16.32 -15.55
N GLY A 217 13.56 16.12 -16.88
CA GLY A 217 13.65 17.19 -17.88
C GLY A 217 12.62 18.29 -17.64
N VAL A 218 11.37 17.91 -17.38
CA VAL A 218 10.31 18.90 -17.12
C VAL A 218 10.48 19.58 -15.77
N TRP A 219 10.97 18.87 -14.75
CA TRP A 219 11.21 19.45 -13.42
C TRP A 219 12.34 20.46 -13.37
N ASP A 220 13.38 20.25 -14.19
CA ASP A 220 14.55 21.12 -14.23
C ASP A 220 14.46 22.16 -15.36
N ASP A 221 13.26 22.34 -15.96
CA ASP A 221 13.02 23.20 -17.14
C ASP A 221 13.99 22.92 -18.31
N ALA A 222 14.52 21.70 -18.37
CA ALA A 222 15.48 21.22 -19.37
C ALA A 222 14.79 20.47 -20.54
N ALA A 223 13.50 20.16 -20.40
CA ALA A 223 12.75 19.43 -21.42
C ALA A 223 12.57 20.25 -22.71
N GLN A 224 13.05 19.70 -23.82
CA GLN A 224 12.91 20.30 -25.15
C GLN A 224 11.79 19.64 -25.96
N PRO A 225 11.16 20.37 -26.92
CA PRO A 225 10.22 19.77 -27.86
C PRO A 225 10.83 18.56 -28.57
N GLY A 226 10.14 17.42 -28.56
CA GLY A 226 10.60 16.18 -29.19
C GLY A 226 11.61 15.35 -28.37
N MET A 227 12.02 15.79 -27.17
CA MET A 227 12.92 15.04 -26.28
C MET A 227 12.41 13.62 -26.01
N LEU A 228 11.11 13.47 -25.70
CA LEU A 228 10.50 12.16 -25.44
C LEU A 228 10.67 11.20 -26.62
N THR A 229 10.41 11.66 -27.84
CA THR A 229 10.53 10.86 -29.07
C THR A 229 11.98 10.48 -29.34
N GLN A 230 12.93 11.39 -29.09
CA GLN A 230 14.36 11.12 -29.27
C GLN A 230 14.86 10.07 -28.27
N LEU A 231 14.50 10.20 -26.99
CA LEU A 231 14.81 9.23 -25.94
C LEU A 231 14.22 7.85 -26.25
N ALA A 232 12.93 7.82 -26.62
CA ALA A 232 12.25 6.58 -26.97
C ALA A 232 12.93 5.87 -28.15
N LYS A 233 13.33 6.62 -29.19
CA LYS A 233 14.07 6.07 -30.33
C LYS A 233 15.44 5.52 -29.93
N ARG A 234 16.17 6.21 -29.03
CA ARG A 234 17.52 5.82 -28.58
C ARG A 234 17.47 4.51 -27.80
N LEU A 235 16.58 4.44 -26.81
CA LEU A 235 16.37 3.26 -25.97
C LEU A 235 15.44 2.20 -26.60
N LYS A 236 15.06 2.38 -27.89
CA LYS A 236 14.26 1.43 -28.68
C LYS A 236 12.92 1.04 -28.03
N VAL A 237 12.24 1.99 -27.40
CA VAL A 237 10.93 1.80 -26.78
C VAL A 237 9.82 2.49 -27.57
N ASP A 238 8.59 2.02 -27.38
CA ASP A 238 7.40 2.62 -27.99
C ASP A 238 7.00 3.91 -27.25
N VAL A 239 7.06 5.04 -27.96
CA VAL A 239 6.74 6.36 -27.41
C VAL A 239 5.31 6.43 -26.86
N VAL A 240 4.35 5.69 -27.45
CA VAL A 240 2.95 5.69 -27.01
C VAL A 240 2.82 5.04 -25.63
N LYS A 241 3.54 3.94 -25.39
CA LYS A 241 3.58 3.29 -24.08
C LYS A 241 4.21 4.19 -23.03
N VAL A 242 5.34 4.80 -23.36
CA VAL A 242 6.01 5.75 -22.44
C VAL A 242 5.11 6.93 -22.11
N HIS A 243 4.35 7.45 -23.08
CA HIS A 243 3.41 8.52 -22.83
C HIS A 243 2.37 8.16 -21.77
N GLY A 244 1.81 6.93 -21.83
CA GLY A 244 0.91 6.41 -20.80
C GLY A 244 1.56 6.20 -19.42
N LEU A 245 2.89 6.13 -19.36
CA LEU A 245 3.65 5.93 -18.12
C LEU A 245 4.04 7.23 -17.42
N ILE A 246 4.19 8.32 -18.16
CA ILE A 246 4.67 9.61 -17.61
C ILE A 246 3.83 10.03 -16.40
N ASP A 247 2.50 10.03 -16.50
CA ASP A 247 1.63 10.43 -15.40
C ASP A 247 1.82 9.57 -14.14
N ALA A 248 2.01 8.27 -14.32
CA ALA A 248 2.23 7.34 -13.21
C ALA A 248 3.60 7.58 -12.57
N VAL A 249 4.65 7.69 -13.38
CA VAL A 249 6.03 7.98 -12.92
C VAL A 249 6.09 9.32 -12.21
N THR A 250 5.51 10.37 -12.79
CA THR A 250 5.38 11.70 -12.17
C THR A 250 4.73 11.62 -10.80
N LYS A 251 3.57 10.96 -10.68
CA LYS A 251 2.86 10.86 -9.39
C LYS A 251 3.68 10.11 -8.34
N THR A 252 4.32 9.01 -8.74
CA THR A 252 5.16 8.22 -7.83
C THR A 252 6.39 9.00 -7.37
N LEU A 253 7.14 9.61 -8.29
CA LEU A 253 8.32 10.39 -7.92
C LEU A 253 7.94 11.62 -7.09
N ALA A 254 6.84 12.31 -7.43
CA ALA A 254 6.32 13.39 -6.62
C ALA A 254 5.95 12.92 -5.20
N ASP A 255 5.32 11.75 -5.06
CA ASP A 255 4.98 11.17 -3.74
C ASP A 255 6.23 10.86 -2.91
N LEU A 256 7.24 10.24 -3.52
CA LEU A 256 8.50 9.93 -2.85
C LEU A 256 9.24 11.19 -2.41
N LYS A 257 9.35 12.19 -3.31
CA LYS A 257 9.95 13.48 -2.98
C LYS A 257 9.15 14.24 -1.91
N ALA A 258 7.82 14.18 -1.95
CA ALA A 258 6.95 14.77 -0.93
C ALA A 258 7.17 14.13 0.45
N ARG A 259 7.24 12.80 0.52
CA ARG A 259 7.56 12.08 1.78
C ARG A 259 8.91 12.49 2.34
N ALA A 260 9.93 12.60 1.50
CA ALA A 260 11.25 13.05 1.90
C ALA A 260 11.24 14.49 2.45
N ALA A 261 10.53 15.41 1.77
CA ALA A 261 10.37 16.80 2.22
C ALA A 261 9.59 16.90 3.55
N ILE A 262 8.54 16.10 3.73
CA ILE A 262 7.79 16.03 4.99
C ILE A 262 8.69 15.50 6.10
N ALA A 263 9.45 14.44 5.84
CA ALA A 263 10.39 13.87 6.80
C ALA A 263 11.49 14.86 7.20
N SER A 264 12.05 15.62 6.25
CA SER A 264 13.06 16.64 6.52
C SER A 264 12.51 17.85 7.30
N PHE A 265 11.22 18.15 7.16
CA PHE A 265 10.54 19.18 7.95
C PHE A 265 10.33 18.77 9.42
N MET A 266 10.17 17.46 9.72
CA MET A 266 9.80 17.00 11.07
C MET A 266 10.77 17.43 12.19
N PRO A 267 12.11 17.38 12.02
CA PRO A 267 13.04 17.89 13.02
C PRO A 267 12.86 19.39 13.30
N MET A 268 12.49 20.18 12.28
CA MET A 268 12.22 21.61 12.47
C MET A 268 10.90 21.83 13.20
N PHE A 269 9.86 21.06 12.85
CA PHE A 269 8.59 21.05 13.56
C PHE A 269 8.78 20.81 15.06
N ALA A 270 9.59 19.81 15.43
CA ALA A 270 9.90 19.50 16.83
C ALA A 270 10.58 20.67 17.57
N LYS A 271 11.52 21.37 16.90
CA LYS A 271 12.19 22.56 17.45
C LYS A 271 11.25 23.74 17.62
N MET A 272 10.32 23.93 16.68
CA MET A 272 9.38 25.05 16.69
C MET A 272 8.22 24.85 17.66
N PHE A 273 7.79 23.60 17.88
CA PHE A 273 6.72 23.25 18.79
C PHE A 273 7.18 22.18 19.80
N PRO A 274 8.11 22.52 20.71
CA PRO A 274 8.68 21.54 21.64
C PRO A 274 7.63 20.87 22.53
N ALA A 275 6.57 21.61 22.90
CA ALA A 275 5.43 21.08 23.66
C ALA A 275 4.61 20.01 22.90
N LYS A 276 4.85 19.82 21.60
CA LYS A 276 4.15 18.88 20.71
C LYS A 276 5.09 17.82 20.12
N ASP A 277 6.36 17.80 20.49
CA ASP A 277 7.37 16.91 19.90
C ASP A 277 6.94 15.44 19.93
N LEU A 278 6.36 14.96 21.04
CA LEU A 278 5.85 13.58 21.16
C LEU A 278 4.75 13.20 20.14
N LYS A 279 4.23 14.16 19.39
CA LYS A 279 3.18 13.97 18.37
C LYS A 279 3.66 14.25 16.94
N HIS A 280 4.95 14.47 16.69
CA HIS A 280 5.47 14.72 15.34
C HIS A 280 5.12 13.60 14.35
N LYS A 281 5.08 12.33 14.79
CA LYS A 281 4.66 11.20 13.93
C LYS A 281 3.19 11.28 13.50
N GLN A 282 2.31 11.69 14.41
CA GLN A 282 0.88 11.88 14.11
C GLN A 282 0.70 13.07 13.15
N PHE A 283 1.50 14.12 13.34
CA PHE A 283 1.53 15.27 12.44
C PHE A 283 2.01 14.88 11.05
N ALA A 284 3.13 14.18 10.92
CA ALA A 284 3.61 13.64 9.65
C ALA A 284 2.55 12.79 8.94
N SER A 285 1.87 11.90 9.68
CA SER A 285 0.80 11.06 9.15
C SER A 285 -0.38 11.88 8.62
N LEU A 286 -0.76 12.97 9.30
CA LEU A 286 -1.81 13.86 8.84
C LEU A 286 -1.40 14.57 7.55
N VAL A 287 -0.20 15.14 7.50
CA VAL A 287 0.32 15.83 6.31
C VAL A 287 0.38 14.87 5.11
N LEU A 288 0.86 13.64 5.31
CA LEU A 288 0.89 12.61 4.27
C LEU A 288 -0.52 12.24 3.78
N SER A 289 -1.50 12.21 4.68
CA SER A 289 -2.87 11.90 4.32
C SER A 289 -3.51 13.02 3.49
N LEU A 290 -3.20 14.28 3.80
CA LEU A 290 -3.61 15.44 2.99
C LEU A 290 -2.96 15.39 1.61
N TRP A 291 -1.64 15.19 1.54
CA TRP A 291 -0.91 15.03 0.28
C TRP A 291 -1.51 13.93 -0.61
N TYR A 292 -1.76 12.76 -0.03
CA TYR A 292 -2.37 11.65 -0.75
C TYR A 292 -3.77 11.98 -1.28
N ARG A 293 -4.56 12.73 -0.51
CA ARG A 293 -5.89 13.17 -0.93
C ARG A 293 -5.81 14.17 -2.08
N VAL A 294 -4.87 15.12 -2.05
CA VAL A 294 -4.64 16.04 -3.17
C VAL A 294 -4.34 15.27 -4.46
N GLN A 295 -3.49 14.24 -4.39
CA GLN A 295 -3.19 13.40 -5.55
C GLN A 295 -4.40 12.59 -6.05
N LYS A 296 -5.26 12.13 -5.13
CA LYS A 296 -6.41 11.25 -5.45
C LYS A 296 -7.65 11.99 -5.94
N CYS A 297 -7.97 13.13 -5.36
CA CYS A 297 -9.20 13.86 -5.66
C CYS A 297 -9.14 14.56 -7.02
N GLY A 298 -8.01 14.50 -7.73
CA GLY A 298 -7.85 15.13 -9.04
C GLY A 298 -8.01 16.65 -9.00
N LEU A 299 -7.88 17.25 -7.83
CA LEU A 299 -8.05 18.70 -7.61
C LEU A 299 -7.06 19.50 -8.43
N LEU A 300 -5.88 18.93 -8.63
CA LEU A 300 -4.81 19.50 -9.43
C LEU A 300 -4.52 18.58 -10.61
N SER A 301 -4.33 19.16 -11.79
CA SER A 301 -3.89 18.43 -12.96
C SER A 301 -2.50 17.80 -12.73
N CYS A 302 -2.20 16.71 -13.43
CA CYS A 302 -0.88 16.07 -13.36
C CYS A 302 0.25 17.08 -13.64
N GLN A 303 0.02 17.99 -14.59
CA GLN A 303 0.95 19.06 -14.96
C GLN A 303 1.21 20.04 -13.79
N LEU A 304 0.19 20.41 -13.02
CA LEU A 304 0.37 21.26 -11.84
C LEU A 304 1.12 20.54 -10.73
N ILE A 305 0.82 19.25 -10.50
CA ILE A 305 1.57 18.44 -9.52
C ILE A 305 3.03 18.33 -9.96
N LEU A 306 3.29 18.05 -11.24
CA LEU A 306 4.62 17.96 -11.82
C LEU A 306 5.40 19.24 -11.54
N GLN A 307 4.85 20.41 -11.85
CA GLN A 307 5.57 21.68 -11.72
C GLN A 307 5.66 22.20 -10.28
N HIS A 308 4.71 21.86 -9.42
CA HIS A 308 4.54 22.55 -8.12
C HIS A 308 4.42 21.62 -6.91
N TRP A 309 4.80 20.34 -7.01
CA TRP A 309 4.67 19.36 -5.93
C TRP A 309 5.21 19.86 -4.57
N LEU A 310 6.38 20.52 -4.54
CA LEU A 310 6.99 20.96 -3.29
C LEU A 310 6.20 22.10 -2.63
N ARG A 311 5.59 22.99 -3.43
CA ARG A 311 4.72 24.05 -2.94
C ARG A 311 3.39 23.51 -2.42
N ILE A 312 2.85 22.47 -3.05
CA ILE A 312 1.65 21.75 -2.61
C ILE A 312 1.93 21.02 -1.28
N VAL A 313 3.13 20.45 -1.12
CA VAL A 313 3.56 19.86 0.16
C VAL A 313 3.62 20.91 1.26
N ALA A 314 4.17 22.09 0.98
CA ALA A 314 4.17 23.21 1.93
C ALA A 314 2.74 23.63 2.33
N ALA A 315 1.81 23.66 1.37
CA ALA A 315 0.39 23.92 1.63
C ALA A 315 -0.23 22.83 2.53
N CYS A 316 0.08 21.54 2.29
CA CYS A 316 -0.38 20.43 3.14
C CYS A 316 0.15 20.54 4.58
N ILE A 317 1.42 20.94 4.76
CA ILE A 317 2.00 21.19 6.08
C ILE A 317 1.30 22.37 6.76
N HIS A 318 1.07 23.46 6.02
CA HIS A 318 0.39 24.65 6.53
C HIS A 318 -1.06 24.36 6.96
N ALA A 319 -1.81 23.66 6.12
CA ALA A 319 -3.17 23.24 6.41
C ALA A 319 -3.22 22.32 7.65
N ALA A 320 -2.27 21.38 7.79
CA ALA A 320 -2.16 20.56 8.99
C ALA A 320 -1.83 21.38 10.25
N ILE A 321 -1.00 22.43 10.15
CA ILE A 321 -0.69 23.34 11.26
C ILE A 321 -1.96 24.08 11.71
N LEU A 322 -2.69 24.67 10.77
CA LEU A 322 -3.92 25.41 11.04
C LEU A 322 -5.03 24.49 11.58
N ALA A 323 -5.19 23.29 11.01
CA ALA A 323 -6.14 22.27 11.47
C ALA A 323 -5.93 21.84 12.93
N ASN A 324 -4.80 22.21 13.51
CA ASN A 324 -4.44 21.84 14.87
C ASN A 324 -4.21 23.05 15.78
N ASP A 325 -4.75 24.22 15.41
CA ASP A 325 -4.68 25.46 16.20
C ASP A 325 -3.23 25.92 16.47
N LEU A 326 -2.29 25.57 15.59
CA LEU A 326 -0.94 26.12 15.62
C LEU A 326 -0.83 27.28 14.65
N VAL A 327 0.04 28.23 14.98
CA VAL A 327 0.31 29.41 14.15
C VAL A 327 1.71 29.30 13.59
N MET A 328 1.81 29.13 12.27
CA MET A 328 3.06 29.26 11.54
C MET A 328 2.78 29.94 10.20
N PRO A 329 3.40 31.09 9.90
CA PRO A 329 3.30 31.70 8.59
C PRO A 329 3.83 30.76 7.50
N ILE A 330 3.12 30.68 6.38
CA ILE A 330 3.49 29.75 5.31
C ILE A 330 4.88 30.01 4.71
N HIS A 331 5.34 31.26 4.65
CA HIS A 331 6.68 31.58 4.15
C HIS A 331 7.79 30.88 4.97
N LYS A 332 7.58 30.64 6.27
CA LYS A 332 8.54 29.88 7.10
C LYS A 332 8.55 28.40 6.73
N ILE A 333 7.38 27.85 6.42
CA ILE A 333 7.25 26.47 5.94
C ILE A 333 7.91 26.34 4.58
N CYS A 334 7.63 27.25 3.65
CA CYS A 334 8.23 27.28 2.33
C CYS A 334 9.77 27.35 2.41
N ALA A 335 10.31 28.26 3.22
CA ALA A 335 11.75 28.34 3.46
C ALA A 335 12.33 27.06 4.05
N ALA A 336 11.60 26.41 4.98
CA ALA A 336 12.03 25.16 5.61
C ALA A 336 12.09 23.97 4.64
N VAL A 337 11.16 23.89 3.69
CA VAL A 337 11.16 22.83 2.67
C VAL A 337 11.96 23.19 1.42
N GLY A 338 12.49 24.41 1.34
CA GLY A 338 13.34 24.87 0.24
C GLY A 338 12.56 25.32 -1.01
N VAL A 339 11.37 25.90 -0.85
CA VAL A 339 10.54 26.40 -1.96
C VAL A 339 10.25 27.90 -1.82
N SER A 340 10.12 28.59 -2.95
CA SER A 340 9.72 30.00 -2.99
C SER A 340 8.23 30.20 -2.69
N GLN A 341 7.86 31.40 -2.24
CA GLN A 341 6.47 31.79 -2.09
C GLN A 341 5.92 32.25 -3.46
N TYR A 342 5.10 31.42 -4.08
CA TYR A 342 4.63 31.60 -5.47
C TYR A 342 3.48 32.61 -5.68
N GLY A 343 3.49 33.76 -4.99
CA GLY A 343 2.45 34.80 -5.15
C GLY A 343 1.02 34.24 -5.23
N HIS A 344 0.21 34.74 -6.17
CA HIS A 344 -1.19 34.33 -6.35
C HIS A 344 -1.41 32.84 -6.66
N ILE A 345 -0.46 32.17 -7.35
CA ILE A 345 -0.57 30.72 -7.64
C ILE A 345 -0.40 29.93 -6.35
N GLY A 346 0.52 30.36 -5.49
CA GLY A 346 0.71 29.78 -4.16
C GLY A 346 -0.53 29.93 -3.29
N ASP A 347 -1.18 31.09 -3.30
CA ASP A 347 -2.37 31.37 -2.50
C ASP A 347 -3.54 30.46 -2.89
N ASN A 348 -3.72 30.17 -4.18
CA ASN A 348 -4.73 29.22 -4.66
C ASN A 348 -4.50 27.81 -4.13
N PHE A 349 -3.25 27.32 -4.16
CA PHE A 349 -2.94 26.00 -3.60
C PHE A 349 -3.22 25.92 -2.10
N ASP A 350 -2.96 26.99 -1.36
CA ASP A 350 -3.24 27.01 0.07
C ASP A 350 -4.74 26.91 0.33
N LEU A 351 -5.54 27.68 -0.42
CA LEU A 351 -6.99 27.67 -0.30
C LEU A 351 -7.56 26.29 -0.66
N ASP A 352 -7.16 25.71 -1.80
CA ASP A 352 -7.63 24.41 -2.26
C ASP A 352 -7.32 23.30 -1.25
N VAL A 353 -6.12 23.31 -0.67
CA VAL A 353 -5.72 22.31 0.33
C VAL A 353 -6.43 22.54 1.67
N LEU A 354 -6.69 23.79 2.05
CA LEU A 354 -7.45 24.11 3.27
C LEU A 354 -8.90 23.62 3.18
N LEU A 355 -9.55 23.77 2.03
CA LEU A 355 -10.91 23.27 1.80
C LEU A 355 -11.02 21.74 2.04
N LEU A 356 -9.96 20.97 1.72
CA LEU A 356 -9.95 19.53 2.00
C LEU A 356 -9.95 19.18 3.49
N VAL A 357 -9.40 20.06 4.33
CA VAL A 357 -9.44 19.91 5.78
C VAL A 357 -10.85 20.20 6.31
N GLU A 358 -11.50 21.23 5.77
CA GLU A 358 -12.84 21.68 6.18
C GLU A 358 -13.95 20.66 5.86
N ASP A 359 -13.77 19.84 4.83
CA ASP A 359 -14.64 18.70 4.50
C ASP A 359 -14.76 17.62 5.61
N GLY A 360 -14.09 17.81 6.76
CA GLY A 360 -14.43 17.13 8.02
C GLY A 360 -13.84 15.73 8.20
N GLU A 361 -13.12 15.20 7.22
CA GLU A 361 -12.44 13.90 7.33
C GLU A 361 -11.13 13.97 8.12
N PHE A 362 -10.47 15.13 8.14
CA PHE A 362 -9.21 15.33 8.85
C PHE A 362 -9.47 15.92 10.24
N ALA A 363 -9.70 15.03 11.21
CA ALA A 363 -9.87 15.47 12.59
C ALA A 363 -8.56 16.07 13.13
N PRO A 364 -8.61 17.23 13.83
CA PRO A 364 -7.46 17.77 14.54
C PRO A 364 -6.79 16.72 15.44
N ILE A 365 -5.47 16.57 15.32
CA ILE A 365 -4.61 15.76 16.21
C ILE A 365 -4.68 16.31 17.64
N TRP A 366 -4.78 17.63 17.79
CA TRP A 366 -4.78 18.31 19.09
C TRP A 366 -6.16 18.81 19.53
N GLY A 367 -7.18 18.73 18.66
CA GLY A 367 -8.51 19.30 18.88
C GLY A 367 -9.66 18.33 19.12
N ARG A 368 -9.43 17.05 19.44
CA ARG A 368 -10.41 16.34 20.28
C ARG A 368 -10.15 16.72 21.73
N THR A 369 -10.61 17.92 22.10
CA THR A 369 -10.76 18.35 23.47
C THR A 369 -11.29 17.19 24.32
N ILE A 370 -10.88 17.16 25.59
CA ILE A 370 -11.47 16.28 26.61
C ILE A 370 -12.99 16.25 26.48
N GLU A 371 -13.59 17.38 26.08
CA GLU A 371 -14.99 17.59 25.75
C GLU A 371 -15.52 16.77 24.55
N SER A 372 -14.81 16.69 23.42
CA SER A 372 -15.17 15.80 22.30
C SER A 372 -15.11 14.32 22.69
N ARG A 373 -14.08 13.91 23.45
CA ARG A 373 -13.98 12.55 24.02
C ARG A 373 -15.11 12.28 25.02
N ARG A 374 -15.42 13.27 25.87
CA ARG A 374 -16.52 13.23 26.84
C ARG A 374 -17.88 13.15 26.14
N ASN A 375 -18.08 13.89 25.06
CA ASN A 375 -19.30 13.89 24.25
C ASN A 375 -19.49 12.61 23.46
N ARG A 376 -18.42 11.98 22.94
CA ARG A 376 -18.49 10.62 22.39
C ARG A 376 -18.83 9.59 23.46
N LYS A 377 -18.19 9.64 24.64
CA LYS A 377 -18.53 8.76 25.77
C LYS A 377 -19.97 8.98 26.24
N LEU A 378 -20.45 10.21 26.28
CA LEU A 378 -21.83 10.56 26.62
C LEU A 378 -22.83 10.09 25.55
N LYS A 379 -22.54 10.27 24.26
CA LYS A 379 -23.37 9.73 23.17
C LYS A 379 -23.44 8.20 23.21
N ALA A 380 -22.30 7.53 23.41
CA ALA A 380 -22.26 6.08 23.55
C ALA A 380 -23.07 5.61 24.77
N ARG A 381 -22.91 6.25 25.93
CA ARG A 381 -23.71 5.96 27.13
C ARG A 381 -25.20 6.23 26.94
N LYS A 382 -25.58 7.32 26.26
CA LYS A 382 -26.98 7.64 25.93
C LYS A 382 -27.58 6.64 24.95
N ALA A 383 -26.82 6.18 23.95
CA ALA A 383 -27.26 5.14 23.02
C ALA A 383 -27.45 3.79 23.75
N GLN A 384 -26.54 3.44 24.65
CA GLN A 384 -26.62 2.23 25.46
C GLN A 384 -27.79 2.28 26.47
N ALA A 385 -28.01 3.43 27.10
CA ALA A 385 -29.17 3.67 27.97
C ALA A 385 -30.50 3.61 27.20
N LYS A 386 -30.54 4.14 25.97
CA LYS A 386 -31.70 3.97 25.06
C LYS A 386 -31.93 2.51 24.70
N GLN A 387 -30.90 1.75 24.38
CA GLN A 387 -31.04 0.30 24.13
C GLN A 387 -31.54 -0.45 25.36
N MET A 388 -31.08 -0.09 26.57
CA MET A 388 -31.57 -0.68 27.82
C MET A 388 -33.01 -0.27 28.15
N GLN A 389 -33.44 0.96 27.82
CA GLN A 389 -34.83 1.40 28.00
C GLN A 389 -35.80 0.76 26.98
N VAL A 390 -35.34 0.50 25.75
CA VAL A 390 -36.11 -0.25 24.76
C VAL A 390 -36.19 -1.73 25.13
N GLY A 391 -35.18 -2.28 25.80
CA GLY A 391 -35.25 -3.63 26.40
C GLY A 391 -36.12 -3.73 27.66
N SER A 392 -36.39 -2.62 28.35
CA SER A 392 -37.20 -2.59 29.59
C SER A 392 -38.68 -2.26 29.35
N SER A 393 -39.09 -1.99 28.12
CA SER A 393 -40.48 -1.67 27.75
C SER A 393 -41.10 -2.69 26.80
N VAL A 394 -40.50 -3.87 26.66
CA VAL A 394 -41.28 -5.06 26.33
C VAL A 394 -41.97 -5.47 27.62
N SER A 395 -43.11 -4.85 27.90
CA SER A 395 -44.10 -5.48 28.76
C SER A 395 -44.38 -6.83 28.14
N PHE A 396 -43.93 -7.90 28.80
CA PHE A 396 -44.52 -9.22 28.66
C PHE A 396 -46.01 -9.07 28.99
N LYS A 397 -46.82 -8.68 28.01
CA LYS A 397 -48.20 -9.13 27.95
C LYS A 397 -48.09 -10.58 27.54
N VAL A 398 -47.99 -11.41 28.56
CA VAL A 398 -48.41 -12.79 28.48
C VAL A 398 -49.89 -12.74 28.10
N ASP A 399 -50.19 -12.86 26.81
CA ASP A 399 -51.51 -13.31 26.38
C ASP A 399 -51.55 -14.82 26.66
N THR A 400 -52.04 -15.16 27.86
CA THR A 400 -52.30 -16.51 28.35
C THR A 400 -53.48 -17.21 27.63
N SER A 401 -53.75 -16.85 26.37
CA SER A 401 -54.90 -17.39 25.62
C SER A 401 -54.54 -17.97 24.25
N ILE A 402 -53.27 -18.04 23.87
CA ILE A 402 -52.83 -18.64 22.59
C ILE A 402 -51.53 -19.43 22.77
N VAL A 403 -51.43 -20.30 23.79
CA VAL A 403 -50.46 -21.43 23.81
C VAL A 403 -51.05 -22.58 24.64
N THR A 404 -52.24 -23.05 24.26
CA THR A 404 -52.75 -24.35 24.72
C THR A 404 -53.43 -25.13 23.59
N ALA A 405 -53.24 -24.73 22.32
CA ALA A 405 -53.82 -25.43 21.17
C ALA A 405 -52.79 -25.89 20.12
N GLU A 406 -51.58 -25.29 20.06
CA GLU A 406 -50.55 -25.68 19.08
C GLU A 406 -49.43 -26.56 19.67
N MET A 407 -49.36 -26.75 20.99
CA MET A 407 -48.36 -27.60 21.63
C MET A 407 -48.81 -29.05 21.89
N GLU A 408 -50.10 -29.37 21.75
CA GLU A 408 -50.63 -30.75 21.86
C GLU A 408 -50.66 -31.48 20.50
N GLU A 409 -50.60 -30.76 19.37
CA GLU A 409 -50.61 -31.36 18.03
C GLU A 409 -49.19 -31.76 17.54
N GLU A 410 -48.14 -31.05 17.98
CA GLU A 410 -46.73 -31.41 17.66
C GLU A 410 -46.13 -32.48 18.58
N THR A 411 -46.59 -32.61 19.84
CA THR A 411 -46.13 -33.69 20.75
C THR A 411 -46.74 -35.05 20.43
N THR A 412 -47.92 -35.07 19.80
CA THR A 412 -48.58 -36.33 19.36
C THR A 412 -47.99 -36.86 18.04
N GLN A 413 -47.40 -36.00 17.20
CA GLN A 413 -46.69 -36.42 15.98
C GLN A 413 -45.23 -36.84 16.23
N LEU A 414 -44.56 -36.31 17.26
CA LEU A 414 -43.21 -36.72 17.65
C LEU A 414 -43.14 -38.08 18.36
N LEU A 415 -44.23 -38.52 19.02
CA LEU A 415 -44.28 -39.84 19.68
C LEU A 415 -44.75 -40.99 18.76
N LYS A 416 -45.35 -40.69 17.60
CA LYS A 416 -45.63 -41.70 16.55
C LYS A 416 -44.40 -42.06 15.69
N GLY A 417 -43.32 -41.29 15.79
CA GLY A 417 -42.04 -41.60 15.14
C GLY A 417 -41.14 -42.60 15.90
N PHE A 418 -41.51 -42.98 17.13
CA PHE A 418 -40.68 -43.82 18.02
C PHE A 418 -41.29 -45.17 18.41
N GLY A 419 -42.27 -45.69 17.65
CA GLY A 419 -42.62 -47.11 17.68
C GLY A 419 -42.83 -47.73 19.07
N VAL A 420 -43.68 -47.14 19.90
CA VAL A 420 -44.14 -47.76 21.14
C VAL A 420 -45.62 -48.08 21.01
N ASP A 421 -45.92 -49.36 20.85
CA ASP A 421 -47.27 -49.90 21.03
C ASP A 421 -47.69 -49.78 22.49
N SER A 422 -48.85 -49.19 22.74
CA SER A 422 -49.68 -49.58 23.88
C SER A 422 -51.15 -49.36 23.54
N SER A 423 -51.82 -50.49 23.34
CA SER A 423 -53.28 -50.65 23.37
C SER A 423 -53.86 -50.12 24.68
N PHE A 424 -54.99 -49.40 24.64
CA PHE A 424 -56.15 -49.65 25.50
C PHE A 424 -57.37 -48.82 25.05
N ASP A 425 -58.53 -49.44 25.21
CA ASP A 425 -59.82 -49.19 24.57
C ASP A 425 -60.60 -47.91 24.94
N ASP A 426 -61.57 -47.60 24.05
CA ASP A 426 -62.92 -47.04 24.23
C ASP A 426 -63.16 -45.79 25.11
N VAL A 427 -63.83 -44.78 24.54
CA VAL A 427 -65.27 -44.50 24.74
C VAL A 427 -65.63 -43.16 24.06
N GLU A 428 -66.84 -43.19 23.50
CA GLU A 428 -67.59 -42.21 22.72
C GLU A 428 -67.74 -40.79 23.32
N ASP A 429 -67.93 -39.85 22.38
CA ASP A 429 -69.15 -39.04 22.21
C ASP A 429 -68.97 -37.51 22.28
N GLY A 430 -69.81 -36.80 21.53
CA GLY A 430 -70.21 -35.44 21.90
C GLY A 430 -69.90 -34.30 20.94
N SER A 431 -70.70 -34.22 19.89
CA SER A 431 -70.93 -33.06 19.02
C SER A 431 -71.16 -31.71 19.73
N LEU A 432 -70.84 -30.59 19.06
CA LEU A 432 -71.73 -29.42 18.75
C LEU A 432 -70.87 -28.20 18.34
N LYS A 433 -70.78 -27.83 17.05
CA LYS A 433 -71.65 -26.91 16.27
C LYS A 433 -71.80 -25.48 16.81
N ARG A 434 -71.44 -24.55 15.90
CA ARG A 434 -72.01 -23.19 15.64
C ARG A 434 -71.57 -22.10 16.63
N ARG A 435 -71.43 -20.83 16.27
CA ARG A 435 -71.75 -20.05 15.05
C ARG A 435 -70.99 -18.72 15.17
N ARG A 436 -70.67 -18.11 14.02
CA ARG A 436 -70.29 -16.69 13.85
C ARG A 436 -71.32 -15.75 14.50
N VAL A 437 -70.90 -14.53 14.86
CA VAL A 437 -71.14 -13.26 14.11
C VAL A 437 -70.66 -12.06 14.96
N ALA A 438 -70.10 -11.08 14.24
CA ALA A 438 -69.79 -9.67 14.57
C ALA A 438 -68.58 -9.39 15.47
#